data_AF-A0A810QEP2-F1
#
_entry.id   AF-A0A810QEP2-F1
#
_cell.length_a   1.000
_cell.length_b   1.000
_cell.length_c   1.000
_cell.angle_alpha   90.00
_cell.angle_beta   90.00
_cell.angle_gamma   90.00
#
_symmetry.space_group_name_H-M   'P 1'
#
loop_
_entity.id
_entity.type
_entity.pdbx_description
1 polymer ?
#
loop_
_entity_poly.entity_id
_entity_poly.type
_entity_poly.pdbx_seq_one_letter_code
_entity_poly.pdbx_strand_id
1 'polypeptide(L)'
;MSYPKTGNEVFVSFSLSNTMFSGLGKGTITREEVSADYLKDLFQKYGVMVSAKPEQRKLLERVNTIYDLGLDIPETLKIIQLSEKNRRLVLIAVQGLRRVNGSLLPEYTEEEFQEATFSFVKYYVQSRHYDELVAENEKLKKDLNAEIAWRTRVSDI
;
A
#
# COMPACT_ATOMS: atom_id res chain seq x y z
N MET A 1 1.85 21.29 -5.75
CA MET A 1 0.47 20.81 -6.05
C MET A 1 -0.05 20.08 -4.84
N SER A 2 -1.35 20.18 -4.53
CA SER A 2 -1.96 19.38 -3.44
C SER A 2 -2.91 18.36 -4.06
N TYR A 3 -2.87 17.13 -3.56
CA TYR A 3 -3.74 16.05 -4.04
C TYR A 3 -5.19 16.23 -3.59
N PRO A 4 -6.18 15.75 -4.36
CA PRO A 4 -7.58 15.89 -4.00
C PRO A 4 -7.91 15.15 -2.70
N LYS A 5 -8.94 15.61 -1.97
CA LYS A 5 -9.55 14.88 -0.87
C LYS A 5 -10.82 14.23 -1.39
N THR A 6 -10.85 12.90 -1.46
CA THR A 6 -11.90 12.12 -2.14
C THR A 6 -12.70 11.23 -1.20
N GLY A 7 -12.25 11.05 0.05
CA GLY A 7 -12.78 10.06 0.98
C GLY A 7 -12.40 8.61 0.66
N ASN A 8 -11.61 8.40 -0.41
CA ASN A 8 -11.04 7.12 -0.83
C ASN A 8 -9.50 7.17 -0.88
N GLU A 9 -8.90 8.00 -0.01
CA GLU A 9 -7.48 8.34 -0.05
C GLU A 9 -6.58 7.10 0.06
N VAL A 10 -5.45 7.19 -0.64
CA VAL A 10 -4.35 6.25 -0.42
C VAL A 10 -3.60 6.68 0.82
N PHE A 11 -3.44 5.74 1.75
CA PHE A 11 -2.65 5.96 2.93
C PHE A 11 -1.17 5.77 2.63
N VAL A 12 -0.30 6.63 3.15
CA VAL A 12 1.16 6.51 3.02
C VAL A 12 1.78 6.45 4.40
N SER A 13 2.66 5.48 4.64
CA SER A 13 3.41 5.39 5.90
C SER A 13 4.78 4.75 5.71
N PHE A 14 5.67 4.92 6.69
CA PHE A 14 6.97 4.22 6.75
C PHE A 14 6.91 2.90 7.52
N SER A 15 5.79 2.62 8.19
CA SER A 15 5.60 1.36 8.91
C SER A 15 4.22 0.80 8.65
N LEU A 16 4.12 -0.52 8.75
CA LEU A 16 2.87 -1.24 8.72
C LEU A 16 2.62 -1.85 10.10
N SER A 17 1.44 -1.63 10.66
CA SER A 17 1.07 -2.15 11.98
C SER A 17 -0.23 -2.92 11.93
N ASN A 18 -0.35 -3.96 12.76
CA ASN A 18 -1.57 -4.76 12.90
C ASN A 18 -2.77 -3.90 13.31
N THR A 19 -2.56 -2.82 14.06
CA THR A 19 -3.64 -1.90 14.46
C THR A 19 -4.25 -1.14 13.29
N MET A 20 -3.55 -1.04 12.15
CA MET A 20 -4.12 -0.45 10.93
C MET A 20 -5.20 -1.34 10.31
N PHE A 21 -5.22 -2.64 10.62
CA PHE A 21 -6.19 -3.61 10.10
C PHE A 21 -7.31 -3.94 11.08
N SER A 22 -7.34 -3.35 12.27
CA SER A 22 -8.32 -3.68 13.31
C SER A 22 -9.77 -3.40 12.91
N GLY A 23 -9.99 -2.45 12.00
CA GLY A 23 -11.30 -2.15 11.41
C GLY A 23 -11.76 -3.15 10.34
N LEU A 24 -10.93 -4.14 10.02
CA LEU A 24 -11.20 -5.17 9.02
C LEU A 24 -11.37 -6.51 9.73
N GLY A 25 -12.38 -7.28 9.32
CA GLY A 25 -12.59 -8.65 9.78
C GLY A 25 -11.62 -9.61 9.09
N LYS A 26 -12.17 -10.67 8.49
CA LYS A 26 -11.37 -11.54 7.61
C LYS A 26 -10.99 -10.78 6.35
N GLY A 27 -9.78 -11.00 5.85
CA GLY A 27 -9.35 -10.38 4.62
C GLY A 27 -8.08 -10.96 4.04
N THR A 28 -7.83 -10.61 2.79
CA THR A 28 -6.63 -10.95 2.04
C THR A 28 -5.85 -9.66 1.78
N ILE A 29 -4.54 -9.69 2.02
CA ILE A 29 -3.65 -8.57 1.74
C ILE A 29 -2.78 -8.94 0.54
N THR A 30 -2.83 -8.12 -0.50
CA THR A 30 -1.91 -8.20 -1.64
C THR A 30 -0.82 -7.17 -1.47
N ARG A 31 0.42 -7.57 -1.75
CA ARG A 31 1.61 -6.72 -1.71
C ARG A 31 2.25 -6.69 -3.11
N GLU A 32 2.55 -5.51 -3.60
CA GLU A 32 3.27 -5.29 -4.86
C GLU A 32 4.27 -4.14 -4.71
N GLU A 33 5.44 -4.26 -5.33
CA GLU A 33 6.37 -3.13 -5.49
C GLU A 33 5.91 -2.23 -6.63
N VAL A 34 5.98 -0.92 -6.42
CA VAL A 34 5.46 0.07 -7.38
C VAL A 34 6.47 1.17 -7.63
N SER A 35 6.39 1.79 -8.81
CA SER A 35 7.22 2.95 -9.17
C SER A 35 6.65 4.25 -8.61
N ALA A 36 7.49 5.28 -8.52
CA ALA A 36 7.06 6.62 -8.14
C ALA A 36 6.04 7.22 -9.13
N ASP A 37 6.22 7.00 -10.43
CA ASP A 37 5.29 7.49 -11.46
C ASP A 37 3.89 6.90 -11.28
N TYR A 38 3.80 5.59 -11.00
CA TYR A 38 2.53 4.94 -10.68
C TYR A 38 1.85 5.57 -9.45
N LEU A 39 2.64 5.93 -8.43
CA LEU A 39 2.11 6.58 -7.23
C LEU A 39 1.54 7.97 -7.53
N LYS A 40 2.19 8.76 -8.40
CA LYS A 40 1.68 10.08 -8.81
C LYS A 40 0.29 9.96 -9.41
N ASP A 41 0.10 9.04 -10.35
CA ASP A 41 -1.20 8.78 -10.98
C ASP A 41 -2.25 8.31 -9.95
N LEU A 42 -1.83 7.42 -9.04
CA LEU A 42 -2.71 6.88 -8.01
C LEU A 42 -3.17 7.98 -7.04
N PHE A 43 -2.27 8.84 -6.60
CA PHE A 43 -2.55 9.95 -5.69
C PHE A 43 -3.37 11.06 -6.35
N GLN A 44 -3.17 11.32 -7.64
CA GLN A 44 -4.03 12.23 -8.39
C GLN A 44 -5.47 11.71 -8.49
N LYS A 45 -5.64 10.39 -8.67
CA LYS A 45 -6.96 9.79 -8.83
C LYS A 45 -7.73 9.67 -7.51
N TYR A 46 -7.07 9.26 -6.45
CA TYR A 46 -7.72 8.89 -5.19
C TYR A 46 -7.43 9.86 -4.05
N GLY A 47 -6.48 10.77 -4.20
CA GLY A 47 -5.96 11.53 -3.08
C GLY A 47 -4.97 10.73 -2.24
N VAL A 48 -4.27 11.43 -1.35
CA VAL A 48 -3.29 10.83 -0.45
C VAL A 48 -3.43 11.38 0.96
N MET A 49 -3.21 10.53 1.95
CA MET A 49 -3.09 10.90 3.35
C MET A 49 -1.85 10.25 3.96
N VAL A 50 -0.93 11.10 4.42
CA VAL A 50 0.34 10.67 4.98
C VAL A 50 0.21 10.50 6.49
N SER A 51 0.64 9.34 6.98
CA SER A 51 0.88 9.04 8.39
C SER A 51 2.35 8.74 8.57
N ALA A 52 3.05 9.76 9.04
CA ALA A 52 4.43 9.67 9.46
C ALA A 52 4.55 10.29 10.85
N LYS A 53 5.48 9.78 11.64
CA LYS A 53 5.82 10.43 12.90
C LYS A 53 6.63 11.71 12.64
N PRO A 54 6.61 12.71 13.54
CA PRO A 54 7.38 13.94 13.35
C PRO A 54 8.88 13.71 13.11
N GLU A 55 9.47 12.67 13.71
CA GLU A 55 10.88 12.30 13.54
C GLU A 55 11.20 11.82 12.12
N GLN A 56 10.19 11.39 11.36
CA GLN A 56 10.31 10.94 9.97
C GLN A 56 10.13 12.09 8.96
N ARG A 57 9.97 13.34 9.43
CA ARG A 57 9.81 14.52 8.56
C ARG A 57 10.93 14.62 7.52
N LYS A 58 12.19 14.52 7.94
CA LYS A 58 13.35 14.60 7.04
C LYS A 58 13.28 13.54 5.92
N LEU A 59 12.73 12.35 6.22
CA LEU A 59 12.61 11.26 5.24
C LEU A 59 11.55 11.61 4.19
N LEU A 60 10.41 12.18 4.60
CA LEU A 60 9.39 12.65 3.67
C LEU A 60 9.89 13.78 2.78
N GLU A 61 10.62 14.74 3.34
CA GLU A 61 11.21 15.84 2.57
C GLU A 61 12.14 15.30 1.50
N ARG A 62 12.98 14.32 1.84
CA ARG A 62 13.90 13.69 0.89
C ARG A 62 13.18 12.86 -0.17
N VAL A 63 12.16 12.10 0.21
CA VAL A 63 11.30 11.37 -0.75
C VAL A 63 10.64 12.34 -1.72
N ASN A 64 10.13 13.46 -1.23
CA ASN A 64 9.55 14.50 -2.08
C ASN A 64 10.59 15.13 -3.01
N THR A 65 11.80 15.39 -2.54
CA THR A 65 12.88 15.97 -3.37
C THR A 65 13.35 14.99 -4.46
N ILE A 66 13.49 13.70 -4.14
CA ILE A 66 14.01 12.70 -5.08
C ILE A 66 12.95 12.28 -6.11
N TYR A 67 11.73 12.05 -5.66
CA TYR A 67 10.68 11.44 -6.49
C TYR A 67 9.59 12.42 -6.92
N ASP A 68 9.62 13.66 -6.42
CA ASP A 68 8.64 14.71 -6.72
C ASP A 68 7.20 14.22 -6.46
N LEU A 69 6.99 13.58 -5.30
CA LEU A 69 5.69 13.04 -4.91
C LEU A 69 4.78 14.11 -4.28
N GLY A 70 5.30 15.24 -3.80
CA GLY A 70 4.47 16.32 -3.22
C GLY A 70 3.60 15.88 -2.03
N LEU A 71 4.09 14.94 -1.22
CA LEU A 71 3.39 14.42 -0.05
C LEU A 71 3.30 15.47 1.07
N ASP A 72 2.10 15.64 1.63
CA ASP A 72 1.88 16.52 2.79
C ASP A 72 2.67 16.01 4.00
N ILE A 73 3.44 16.88 4.65
CA ILE A 73 4.20 16.55 5.87
C ILE A 73 3.30 16.86 7.08
N PRO A 74 2.77 15.84 7.79
CA PRO A 74 1.92 16.10 8.94
C PRO A 74 2.74 16.63 10.13
N GLU A 75 2.19 17.58 10.89
CA GLU A 75 2.79 18.06 12.15
C GLU A 75 2.64 17.04 13.28
N THR A 76 1.58 16.23 13.26
CA THR A 76 1.28 15.20 14.24
C THR A 76 0.99 13.88 13.56
N LEU A 77 1.36 12.77 14.21
CA LEU A 77 1.05 11.43 13.71
C LEU A 77 -0.46 11.26 13.51
N LYS A 78 -0.87 10.96 12.27
CA LYS A 78 -2.26 10.61 11.97
C LYS A 78 -2.43 9.11 12.11
N ILE A 79 -3.26 8.66 13.04
CA ILE A 79 -3.58 7.24 13.17
C ILE A 79 -4.47 6.85 11.99
N ILE A 80 -4.00 5.88 11.21
CA ILE A 80 -4.70 5.37 10.04
C ILE A 80 -5.33 4.02 10.40
N GLN A 81 -6.60 3.87 10.04
CA GLN A 81 -7.29 2.59 10.06
C GLN A 81 -7.83 2.30 8.66
N LEU A 82 -7.46 1.14 8.13
CA LEU A 82 -7.95 0.64 6.87
C LEU A 82 -9.40 0.20 7.03
N SER A 83 -10.17 0.38 5.97
CA SER A 83 -11.58 0.06 5.94
C SER A 83 -11.98 -0.43 4.55
N GLU A 84 -13.24 -0.85 4.41
CA GLU A 84 -13.80 -1.22 3.12
C GLU A 84 -13.82 -0.07 2.10
N LYS A 85 -13.74 1.19 2.54
CA LYS A 85 -13.62 2.34 1.63
C LYS A 85 -12.16 2.64 1.32
N ASN A 86 -11.32 2.60 2.35
CA ASN A 86 -9.89 2.91 2.27
C ASN A 86 -9.06 1.65 2.43
N ARG A 87 -8.84 0.98 1.30
CA ARG A 87 -8.16 -0.32 1.20
C ARG A 87 -6.71 -0.25 0.71
N ARG A 88 -6.22 0.95 0.41
CA ARG A 88 -4.92 1.18 -0.23
C ARG A 88 -3.97 1.80 0.77
N LEU A 89 -2.87 1.11 1.03
CA LEU A 89 -1.75 1.63 1.80
C LEU A 89 -0.49 1.54 0.93
N VAL A 90 0.34 2.56 0.97
CA VAL A 90 1.66 2.58 0.37
C VAL A 90 2.67 2.70 1.50
N LEU A 91 3.52 1.69 1.60
CA LEU A 91 4.65 1.67 2.50
C LEU A 91 5.87 2.25 1.77
N ILE A 92 6.49 3.27 2.35
CA ILE A 92 7.80 3.75 1.92
C ILE A 92 8.83 2.95 2.72
N ALA A 93 9.46 1.98 2.08
CA ALA A 93 10.54 1.23 2.68
C ALA A 93 11.84 2.03 2.53
N VAL A 94 12.52 2.25 3.66
CA VAL A 94 13.82 2.93 3.70
C VAL A 94 14.89 1.88 3.92
N GLN A 95 15.90 1.88 3.05
CA GLN A 95 17.07 1.02 3.13
C GLN A 95 18.33 1.89 3.14
N GLY A 96 19.49 1.34 3.51
CA GLY A 96 20.75 2.07 3.49
C GLY A 96 20.99 3.03 4.67
N LEU A 97 20.02 3.20 5.58
CA LEU A 97 20.23 3.89 6.86
C LEU A 97 21.11 3.04 7.80
N ARG A 98 22.40 2.97 7.51
CA ARG A 98 23.40 2.33 8.39
C ARG A 98 23.91 3.36 9.37
N ARG A 99 23.96 2.98 10.65
CA ARG A 99 24.59 3.82 11.67
C ARG A 99 26.10 3.70 11.56
N VAL A 100 26.78 4.81 11.36
CA VAL A 100 28.23 4.93 11.43
C VAL A 100 28.64 4.61 12.88
N ASN A 101 29.59 3.68 13.02
CA ASN A 101 30.19 3.28 14.30
C ASN A 101 29.23 2.74 15.38
N GLY A 102 28.05 2.23 15.01
CA GLY A 102 27.10 1.67 15.99
C GLY A 102 26.53 2.71 16.94
N SER A 103 26.53 4.00 16.54
CA SER A 103 25.95 5.11 17.30
C SER A 103 24.55 4.79 17.82
N LEU A 104 24.29 5.04 19.10
CA LEU A 104 22.97 4.90 19.71
C LEU A 104 22.12 6.17 19.59
N LEU A 105 22.59 7.17 18.83
CA LEU A 105 21.88 8.44 18.70
C LEU A 105 20.45 8.25 18.17
N PRO A 106 19.49 9.04 18.64
CA PRO A 106 18.10 8.97 18.18
C PRO A 106 17.93 9.48 16.75
N GLU A 107 18.88 10.28 16.24
CA GLU A 107 18.84 10.89 14.91
C GLU A 107 20.03 10.45 14.04
N TYR A 108 19.79 10.35 12.73
CA TYR A 108 20.80 10.04 11.72
C TYR A 108 21.64 11.28 11.36
N THR A 109 22.93 11.09 11.07
CA THR A 109 23.77 12.14 10.50
C THR A 109 23.39 12.42 9.04
N GLU A 110 23.77 13.58 8.50
CA GLU A 110 23.45 13.95 7.12
C GLU A 110 24.07 12.97 6.11
N GLU A 111 25.25 12.42 6.42
CA GLU A 111 25.97 11.43 5.61
C GLU A 111 25.24 10.08 5.59
N GLU A 112 24.82 9.58 6.77
CA GLU A 112 23.99 8.36 6.88
C GLU A 112 22.66 8.51 6.13
N PHE A 113 22.15 9.73 6.09
CA PHE A 113 20.92 10.08 5.39
C PHE A 113 21.09 10.16 3.88
N GLN A 114 22.32 10.41 3.39
CA GLN A 114 22.61 10.44 1.96
C GLN A 114 22.62 9.05 1.32
N GLU A 115 23.01 8.03 2.07
CA GLU A 115 23.00 6.64 1.62
C GLU A 115 21.59 6.01 1.62
N ALA A 116 20.59 6.72 2.15
CA ALA A 116 19.23 6.23 2.22
C ALA A 116 18.64 6.03 0.81
N THR A 117 18.21 4.80 0.55
CA THR A 117 17.45 4.42 -0.64
C THR A 117 15.99 4.17 -0.26
N PHE A 118 15.09 4.46 -1.19
CA PHE A 118 13.65 4.35 -0.96
C PHE A 118 13.04 3.41 -2.00
N SER A 119 12.21 2.49 -1.54
CA SER A 119 11.34 1.70 -2.40
C SER A 119 9.90 1.83 -1.93
N PHE A 120 8.96 1.63 -2.86
CA PHE A 120 7.54 1.80 -2.60
C PHE A 120 6.83 0.46 -2.73
N VAL A 121 6.10 0.11 -1.68
CA VAL A 121 5.33 -1.13 -1.64
C VAL A 121 3.88 -0.79 -1.42
N LYS A 122 3.03 -1.13 -2.39
CA LYS A 122 1.59 -0.99 -2.27
C LYS A 122 1.00 -2.23 -1.63
N TYR A 123 0.21 -2.00 -0.59
CA TYR A 123 -0.64 -2.96 0.06
C TYR A 123 -2.09 -2.67 -0.31
N TYR A 124 -2.77 -3.70 -0.80
CA TYR A 124 -4.20 -3.66 -1.07
C TYR A 124 -4.91 -4.69 -0.21
N VAL A 125 -5.93 -4.24 0.54
CA VAL A 125 -6.67 -5.13 1.45
C VAL A 125 -8.05 -5.44 0.90
N GLN A 126 -8.40 -6.71 0.87
CA GLN A 126 -9.69 -7.22 0.44
C GLN A 126 -10.44 -7.81 1.64
N SER A 127 -11.71 -7.49 1.81
CA SER A 127 -12.55 -8.04 2.89
C SER A 127 -12.96 -9.51 2.70
N ARG A 128 -12.38 -10.22 1.73
CA ARG A 128 -12.66 -11.64 1.46
C ARG A 128 -11.45 -12.48 1.76
N HIS A 129 -11.68 -13.63 2.40
CA HIS A 129 -10.61 -14.56 2.72
C HIS A 129 -10.15 -15.29 1.46
N TYR A 130 -8.85 -15.56 1.35
CA TYR A 130 -8.27 -16.22 0.18
C TYR A 130 -8.91 -17.59 -0.08
N ASP A 131 -9.09 -18.40 0.96
CA ASP A 131 -9.69 -19.74 0.82
C ASP A 131 -11.13 -19.70 0.28
N GLU A 132 -11.91 -18.67 0.65
CA GLU A 132 -13.27 -18.48 0.13
C GLU A 132 -13.23 -18.11 -1.37
N LEU A 133 -12.26 -17.28 -1.78
CA LEU A 133 -12.05 -16.94 -3.18
C LEU A 133 -11.61 -18.16 -4.00
N VAL A 134 -10.77 -19.04 -3.44
CA VAL A 134 -10.34 -20.28 -4.11
C VAL A 134 -11.54 -21.22 -4.29
N ALA A 135 -12.30 -21.49 -3.22
CA ALA A 135 -13.46 -22.37 -3.27
C ALA A 135 -14.53 -21.87 -4.25
N GLU A 136 -14.80 -20.56 -4.28
CA GLU A 136 -15.73 -19.96 -5.24
C GLU A 136 -15.23 -20.10 -6.68
N ASN A 137 -13.94 -19.83 -6.94
CA ASN A 137 -13.36 -19.99 -8.27
C ASN A 137 -13.42 -21.44 -8.76
N GLU A 138 -13.16 -22.42 -7.90
CA GLU A 138 -13.29 -23.84 -8.25
C GLU A 138 -14.72 -24.21 -8.60
N LYS A 139 -15.70 -23.71 -7.83
CA LYS A 139 -17.12 -23.90 -8.12
C LYS A 139 -17.51 -23.29 -9.45
N LEU A 140 -17.14 -22.03 -9.69
CA LEU A 140 -17.43 -21.32 -10.94
C LEU A 140 -16.83 -22.03 -12.16
N LYS A 141 -15.62 -22.57 -12.06
CA LYS A 141 -15.00 -23.38 -13.12
C LYS A 141 -15.78 -24.66 -13.41
N LYS A 142 -16.26 -25.35 -12.37
CA LYS A 142 -17.08 -26.55 -12.52
C LYS A 142 -18.42 -26.23 -13.20
N ASP A 143 -19.09 -25.19 -12.74
CA ASP A 143 -20.38 -24.74 -13.30
C ASP A 143 -20.23 -24.33 -14.78
N LEU A 144 -19.19 -23.56 -15.10
CA LEU A 144 -18.87 -23.16 -16.47
C LEU A 144 -18.59 -24.37 -17.36
N ASN A 145 -17.79 -25.33 -16.89
CA ASN A 145 -17.48 -26.55 -17.65
C ASN A 145 -18.73 -27.41 -17.88
N ALA A 146 -19.61 -27.52 -16.88
CA ALA A 146 -20.88 -28.23 -17.02
C ALA A 146 -21.79 -27.57 -18.06
N GLU A 147 -21.84 -26.23 -18.09
CA GLU A 147 -22.63 -25.49 -19.06
C GLU A 147 -22.04 -25.58 -20.48
N ILE A 148 -20.71 -25.48 -20.63
CA ILE A 148 -20.04 -25.73 -21.91
C ILE A 148 -20.38 -27.15 -22.40
N ALA A 149 -20.21 -28.17 -21.56
CA ALA A 149 -20.52 -29.55 -21.91
C ALA A 149 -22.00 -29.76 -22.27
N TRP A 150 -22.93 -29.01 -21.65
CA TRP A 150 -24.33 -29.03 -22.05
C TRP A 150 -24.56 -28.37 -23.41
N ARG A 151 -23.92 -27.23 -23.69
CA ARG A 151 -24.05 -26.51 -24.97
C ARG A 151 -23.35 -27.21 -26.14
N THR A 152 -22.26 -27.91 -25.88
CA THR A 152 -21.49 -28.65 -26.90
C THR A 152 -21.90 -30.12 -27.00
N ARG A 153 -22.97 -30.54 -26.32
CA ARG A 153 -23.62 -31.82 -26.61
C ARG A 153 -24.21 -31.72 -28.01
N VAL A 154 -23.46 -32.22 -28.98
CA VAL A 154 -24.01 -32.53 -30.31
C VAL A 154 -25.05 -33.61 -30.08
N SER A 155 -26.30 -33.33 -30.45
CA SER A 155 -27.33 -34.35 -30.51
C SER A 155 -26.93 -35.30 -31.64
N ASP A 156 -26.32 -36.44 -31.29
CA ASP A 156 -26.28 -37.59 -32.18
C ASP A 156 -27.73 -38.09 -32.31
N ILE A 157 -28.44 -37.56 -33.31
CA ILE A 157 -29.73 -38.06 -33.81
C ILE A 157 -29.48 -38.50 -35.26
#